data_AF-A0A535NSE8-F1
#
_entry.id   AF-A0A535NSE8-F1
#
_cell.length_a   1.000
_cell.length_b   1.000
_cell.length_c   1.000
_cell.angle_alpha   90.00
_cell.angle_beta   90.00
_cell.angle_gamma   90.00
#
_symmetry.space_group_name_H-M   'P 1'
#
loop_
_entity.id
_entity.type
_entity.pdbx_description
1 polymer ?
#
loop_
_entity_poly.entity_id
_entity_poly.type
_entity_poly.pdbx_seq_one_letter_code
_entity_poly.pdbx_strand_id
1 'polypeptide(L)'
;MGRRFHCGIPHLRDVRTRGSDQVRGRRGFTLLETTVAIALLAVIIVTILGAFSAITLATRRHQQQTTLDLVTRQEAEFIKSQAYSATPKATPYTNIAVGGYGFSYQVLYYDPVSNTFAAGNADNGLQELVLTVTGPNGVTETLDVLKVQP
;
A
#
# COMPACT_ATOMS: atom_id res chain seq x y z
N MET A 1 -51.39 -78.50 49.28
CA MET A 1 -51.71 -77.12 48.81
C MET A 1 -50.61 -76.20 49.31
N GLY A 2 -49.97 -75.28 48.57
CA GLY A 2 -50.07 -74.89 47.17
C GLY A 2 -49.10 -73.73 46.88
N ARG A 3 -48.23 -73.96 45.88
CA ARG A 3 -47.65 -73.07 44.85
C ARG A 3 -46.81 -71.82 45.21
N ARG A 4 -45.63 -71.82 44.55
CA ARG A 4 -44.69 -70.73 44.22
C ARG A 4 -45.35 -69.47 43.66
N PHE A 5 -44.74 -68.29 43.87
CA PHE A 5 -44.51 -67.30 42.81
C PHE A 5 -43.25 -66.46 43.04
N HIS A 6 -42.54 -66.24 41.94
CA HIS A 6 -41.36 -65.39 41.74
C HIS A 6 -41.72 -63.90 41.71
N CYS A 7 -40.78 -63.06 42.18
CA CYS A 7 -40.43 -61.73 41.68
C CYS A 7 -39.01 -61.45 42.25
N GLY A 8 -37.92 -61.22 41.52
CA GLY A 8 -37.73 -60.85 40.12
C GLY A 8 -37.43 -59.36 39.97
N ILE A 9 -36.29 -58.85 40.47
CA ILE A 9 -35.79 -57.49 40.17
C ILE A 9 -34.25 -57.53 40.06
N PRO A 10 -33.65 -56.80 39.10
CA PRO A 10 -32.61 -57.37 38.25
C PRO A 10 -31.19 -57.12 38.71
N HIS A 11 -30.40 -58.15 38.42
CA HIS A 11 -28.97 -58.17 38.14
C HIS A 11 -28.47 -56.84 37.55
N LEU A 12 -27.82 -56.03 38.39
CA LEU A 12 -27.01 -54.90 37.93
C LEU A 12 -25.94 -55.50 37.00
N ARG A 13 -26.11 -55.21 35.70
CA ARG A 13 -25.09 -55.41 34.69
C ARG A 13 -23.86 -54.67 35.17
N ASP A 14 -22.87 -55.46 35.55
CA ASP A 14 -21.47 -55.11 35.47
C ASP A 14 -21.24 -54.47 34.11
N VAL A 15 -21.19 -53.13 34.07
CA VAL A 15 -20.69 -52.37 32.94
C VAL A 15 -19.20 -52.65 32.95
N ARG A 16 -18.87 -53.82 32.40
CA ARG A 16 -17.54 -54.14 31.91
C ARG A 16 -17.23 -53.03 30.92
N THR A 17 -16.47 -52.05 31.39
CA THR A 17 -15.64 -51.19 30.56
C THR A 17 -14.69 -52.13 29.84
N ARG A 18 -15.21 -52.75 28.78
CA ARG A 18 -14.40 -53.41 27.77
C ARG A 18 -13.46 -52.31 27.32
N GLY A 19 -12.21 -52.44 27.73
CA GLY A 19 -11.15 -51.61 27.23
C GLY A 19 -11.29 -51.56 25.72
N SER A 20 -11.74 -50.42 25.21
CA SER A 20 -11.07 -49.89 24.05
C SER A 20 -9.65 -49.64 24.52
N ASP A 21 -8.86 -50.70 24.45
CA ASP A 21 -7.49 -50.66 24.00
C ASP A 21 -7.50 -49.90 22.67
N GLN A 22 -7.72 -48.60 22.77
CA GLN A 22 -7.13 -47.67 21.85
C GLN A 22 -5.66 -47.74 22.22
N VAL A 23 -5.04 -48.81 21.73
CA VAL A 23 -3.61 -48.91 21.50
C VAL A 23 -3.33 -47.63 20.75
N ARG A 24 -2.94 -46.61 21.52
CA ARG A 24 -2.23 -45.44 21.04
C ARG A 24 -1.05 -46.05 20.33
N GLY A 25 -1.22 -46.30 19.04
CA GLY A 25 -0.14 -46.68 18.17
C GLY A 25 0.86 -45.58 18.35
N ARG A 26 1.89 -45.84 19.16
CA ARG A 26 3.10 -45.04 19.19
C ARG A 26 3.76 -45.30 17.84
N ARG A 27 3.19 -44.70 16.80
CA ARG A 27 3.82 -44.60 15.48
C ARG A 27 5.03 -43.71 15.73
N GLY A 28 6.18 -44.33 15.95
CA GLY A 28 7.44 -43.62 15.82
C GLY A 28 7.47 -42.99 14.43
N PHE A 29 7.94 -41.74 14.35
CA PHE A 29 8.13 -41.09 13.07
C PHE A 29 9.07 -41.93 12.22
N THR A 30 8.67 -42.23 10.99
CA THR A 30 9.58 -42.89 10.05
C THR A 30 10.66 -41.88 9.65
N LEU A 31 11.90 -42.34 9.43
CA LEU A 31 13.00 -41.46 9.02
C LEU A 31 12.63 -40.67 7.75
N LEU A 32 11.96 -41.33 6.81
CA LEU A 32 11.46 -40.73 5.57
C LEU A 32 10.44 -39.60 5.82
N GLU A 33 9.53 -39.78 6.77
CA GLU A 33 8.53 -38.76 7.10
C GLU A 33 9.18 -37.49 7.67
N THR A 34 10.17 -37.65 8.56
CA THR A 34 10.90 -36.50 9.11
C THR A 34 11.75 -35.77 8.07
N THR A 35 12.41 -36.49 7.15
CA THR A 35 13.21 -35.85 6.10
C THR A 35 12.34 -35.10 5.10
N VAL A 36 11.20 -35.68 4.69
CA VAL A 36 10.22 -35.00 3.83
C VAL A 36 9.62 -33.79 4.54
N ALA A 37 9.28 -33.90 5.83
CA ALA A 37 8.76 -32.77 6.60
C ALA A 37 9.75 -31.61 6.68
N ILE A 38 11.03 -31.89 6.95
CA ILE A 38 12.09 -30.87 6.99
C ILE A 38 12.33 -30.27 5.60
N ALA A 39 12.29 -31.08 4.54
CA ALA A 39 12.43 -30.61 3.17
C ALA A 39 11.30 -29.63 2.79
N LEU A 40 10.04 -29.96 3.12
CA LEU A 40 8.90 -29.07 2.90
C LEU A 40 8.99 -27.81 3.74
N LEU A 41 9.41 -27.93 5.00
CA LEU A 41 9.60 -26.78 5.89
C LEU A 41 10.65 -25.81 5.33
N ALA A 42 11.77 -26.32 4.78
CA ALA A 42 12.78 -25.50 4.13
C ALA A 42 12.21 -24.74 2.91
N VAL A 43 11.42 -25.39 2.06
CA VAL A 43 10.77 -24.75 0.91
C VAL A 43 9.80 -23.65 1.37
N ILE A 44 8.97 -23.92 2.38
CA ILE A 44 8.02 -22.95 2.93
C ILE A 44 8.73 -21.71 3.48
N ILE A 45 9.86 -21.89 4.18
CA ILE A 45 10.62 -20.76 4.71
C ILE A 45 11.16 -19.88 3.57
N VAL A 46 11.73 -20.48 2.53
CA VAL A 46 12.28 -19.72 1.38
C VAL A 46 11.18 -18.96 0.65
N THR A 47 10.00 -19.57 0.45
CA THR A 47 8.88 -18.89 -0.23
C THR A 47 8.35 -17.72 0.59
N ILE A 48 8.23 -17.87 1.92
CA ILE A 48 7.81 -16.80 2.83
C ILE A 48 8.81 -15.64 2.79
N LEU A 49 10.12 -15.91 2.84
CA LEU A 49 11.15 -14.87 2.75
C LEU A 49 11.12 -14.12 1.41
N GLY A 50 10.88 -14.85 0.31
CA GLY A 50 10.67 -14.25 -1.01
C GLY A 50 9.45 -13.32 -1.04
N ALA A 51 8.33 -13.74 -0.45
CA ALA A 51 7.13 -12.93 -0.36
C ALA A 51 7.36 -11.64 0.45
N PHE A 52 8.03 -11.72 1.60
CA PHE A 52 8.36 -10.53 2.40
C PHE A 52 9.26 -9.53 1.66
N SER A 53 10.21 -10.02 0.87
CA SER A 53 11.09 -9.18 0.05
C SER A 53 10.29 -8.41 -0.99
N ALA A 54 9.36 -9.08 -1.67
CA ALA A 54 8.46 -8.45 -2.65
C ALA A 54 7.55 -7.40 -2.01
N ILE A 55 6.94 -7.72 -0.85
CA ILE A 55 6.08 -6.78 -0.09
C ILE A 55 6.87 -5.54 0.30
N THR A 56 8.08 -5.70 0.84
CA THR A 56 8.93 -4.57 1.25
C THR A 56 9.23 -3.63 0.09
N LEU A 57 9.53 -4.19 -1.09
CA LEU A 57 9.78 -3.38 -2.29
C LEU A 57 8.52 -2.64 -2.76
N ALA A 58 7.37 -3.32 -2.74
CA ALA A 58 6.08 -2.71 -3.09
C ALA A 58 5.73 -1.56 -2.15
N THR A 59 5.90 -1.74 -0.83
CA THR A 59 5.66 -0.70 0.17
C THR A 59 6.54 0.52 -0.06
N ARG A 60 7.83 0.34 -0.35
CA ARG A 60 8.74 1.47 -0.62
C ARG A 60 8.29 2.27 -1.85
N ARG A 61 7.87 1.61 -2.92
CA ARG A 61 7.35 2.27 -4.12
C ARG A 61 6.08 3.07 -3.82
N HIS A 62 5.16 2.49 -3.05
CA HIS A 62 3.94 3.19 -2.63
C HIS A 62 4.24 4.41 -1.75
N GLN A 63 5.13 4.26 -0.76
CA GLN A 63 5.54 5.39 0.08
C GLN A 63 6.12 6.53 -0.76
N GLN A 64 6.98 6.22 -1.73
CA GLN A 64 7.58 7.22 -2.62
C GLN A 64 6.54 7.94 -3.49
N GLN A 65 5.54 7.22 -4.00
CA GLN A 65 4.43 7.83 -4.75
C GLN A 65 3.57 8.74 -3.87
N THR A 66 3.25 8.30 -2.65
CA THR A 66 2.50 9.13 -1.70
C THR A 66 3.30 10.38 -1.30
N THR A 67 4.61 10.25 -1.07
CA THR A 67 5.45 11.42 -0.79
C THR A 67 5.53 12.36 -1.98
N LEU A 68 5.60 11.84 -3.22
CA LEU A 68 5.55 12.66 -4.43
C LEU A 68 4.26 13.49 -4.49
N ASP A 69 3.09 12.86 -4.34
CA ASP A 69 1.79 13.55 -4.35
C ASP A 69 1.69 14.62 -3.25
N LEU A 70 2.17 14.30 -2.04
CA LEU A 70 2.20 15.26 -0.94
C LEU A 70 3.10 16.46 -1.25
N VAL A 71 4.31 16.23 -1.76
CA VAL A 71 5.25 17.30 -2.13
C VAL A 71 4.70 18.13 -3.27
N THR A 72 4.13 17.51 -4.32
CA THR A 72 3.51 18.20 -5.45
C THR A 72 2.38 19.12 -5.00
N ARG A 73 1.49 18.65 -4.12
CA ARG A 73 0.39 19.45 -3.59
C ARG A 73 0.87 20.58 -2.69
N GLN A 74 1.81 20.28 -1.79
CA GLN A 74 2.38 21.28 -0.90
C GLN A 74 3.07 22.40 -1.70
N GLU A 75 3.79 22.04 -2.75
CA GLU A 75 4.44 22.98 -3.66
C GLU A 75 3.41 23.86 -4.40
N ALA A 76 2.35 23.24 -4.92
CA ALA A 76 1.28 23.96 -5.58
C ALA A 76 0.56 24.95 -4.66
N GLU A 77 0.30 24.57 -3.41
CA GLU A 77 -0.24 25.45 -2.37
C GLU A 77 0.72 26.58 -2.03
N PHE A 78 2.02 26.29 -1.95
CA PHE A 78 3.04 27.30 -1.71
C PHE A 78 3.11 28.31 -2.84
N ILE A 79 3.12 27.87 -4.10
CA ILE A 79 3.04 28.75 -5.27
C ILE A 79 1.77 29.60 -5.18
N LYS A 80 0.61 28.99 -4.87
CA LYS A 80 -0.66 29.72 -4.66
C LYS A 80 -0.60 30.78 -3.57
N SER A 81 0.19 30.58 -2.52
CA SER A 81 0.35 31.56 -1.44
C SER A 81 1.23 32.76 -1.81
N GLN A 82 2.12 32.61 -2.79
CA GLN A 82 3.02 33.68 -3.22
C GLN A 82 2.28 34.80 -3.96
N ALA A 83 2.79 36.03 -3.86
CA ALA A 83 2.23 37.18 -4.59
C ALA A 83 2.24 36.93 -6.10
N TYR A 84 1.25 37.48 -6.81
CA TYR A 84 1.22 37.43 -8.27
C TYR A 84 2.49 38.08 -8.84
N SER A 85 3.23 37.35 -9.67
CA SER A 85 4.40 37.88 -10.36
C SER A 85 4.00 38.25 -11.78
N ALA A 86 3.78 39.54 -12.01
CA ALA A 86 3.57 40.05 -13.36
C ALA A 86 4.87 39.94 -14.17
N THR A 87 4.73 39.75 -15.49
CA THR A 87 5.81 39.65 -16.50
C THR A 87 6.34 38.23 -16.73
N PRO A 88 6.53 37.81 -18.01
CA PRO A 88 7.14 36.53 -18.34
C PRO A 88 8.56 36.42 -17.81
N LYS A 89 8.70 35.69 -16.72
CA LYS A 89 9.96 35.12 -16.23
C LYS A 89 9.89 33.62 -16.42
N ALA A 90 11.00 33.01 -16.83
CA ALA A 90 11.12 31.56 -16.88
C ALA A 90 10.88 30.92 -15.50
N THR A 91 11.16 31.66 -14.42
CA THR A 91 10.98 31.21 -13.04
C THR A 91 10.37 32.31 -12.16
N PRO A 92 9.04 32.54 -12.20
CA PRO A 92 8.41 33.62 -11.46
C PRO A 92 8.18 33.32 -9.97
N TYR A 93 8.19 32.05 -9.58
CA TYR A 93 7.89 31.60 -8.22
C TYR A 93 9.06 30.81 -7.63
N THR A 94 9.15 30.84 -6.30
CA THR A 94 10.12 30.06 -5.52
C THR A 94 9.55 28.70 -5.15
N ASN A 95 10.41 27.68 -5.04
CA ASN A 95 9.99 26.34 -4.62
C ASN A 95 10.36 26.04 -3.18
N ILE A 96 9.62 25.13 -2.56
CA ILE A 96 10.00 24.48 -1.31
C ILE A 96 11.09 23.47 -1.66
N ALA A 97 12.33 23.80 -1.30
CA ALA A 97 13.44 22.89 -1.51
C ALA A 97 13.26 21.60 -0.68
N VAL A 98 12.91 20.50 -1.35
CA VAL A 98 12.83 19.16 -0.77
C VAL A 98 13.96 18.31 -1.33
N GLY A 99 14.80 17.75 -0.45
CA GLY A 99 15.98 16.97 -0.85
C GLY A 99 15.60 15.77 -1.73
N GLY A 100 16.25 15.64 -2.89
CA GLY A 100 16.01 14.54 -3.83
C GLY A 100 14.80 14.74 -4.76
N TYR A 101 14.09 15.87 -4.65
CA TYR A 101 13.01 16.24 -5.56
C TYR A 101 13.43 17.41 -6.44
N GLY A 102 13.15 17.30 -7.75
CA GLY A 102 13.34 18.36 -8.73
C GLY A 102 12.02 19.03 -9.07
N PHE A 103 12.07 20.33 -9.38
CA PHE A 103 10.90 21.13 -9.71
C PHE A 103 11.15 21.87 -11.02
N SER A 104 10.18 21.84 -11.92
CA SER A 104 10.16 22.66 -13.12
C SER A 104 8.76 23.18 -13.38
N TYR A 105 8.66 24.30 -14.10
CA TYR A 105 7.38 24.94 -14.39
C TYR A 105 7.38 25.47 -15.80
N GLN A 106 6.21 25.41 -16.40
CA GLN A 106 5.86 26.17 -17.59
C GLN A 106 4.78 27.17 -17.21
N VAL A 107 4.99 28.44 -17.57
CA VAL A 107 4.03 29.52 -17.29
C VAL A 107 3.37 29.92 -18.60
N LEU A 108 2.05 29.86 -18.60
CA LEU A 108 1.19 30.23 -19.72
C LEU A 108 0.30 31.40 -19.30
N TYR A 109 0.06 32.33 -20.23
CA TYR A 109 -0.77 33.50 -19.98
C TYR A 109 -2.07 33.38 -20.76
N TYR A 110 -3.17 33.78 -20.12
CA TYR A 110 -4.48 33.77 -20.75
C TYR A 110 -4.64 34.93 -21.73
N ASP A 111 -5.15 34.66 -22.94
CA ASP A 111 -5.60 35.68 -23.89
C ASP A 111 -7.14 35.68 -23.99
N PRO A 112 -7.83 36.78 -23.61
CA PRO A 112 -9.29 36.87 -23.68
C PRO A 112 -9.84 36.96 -25.12
N VAL A 113 -9.01 37.28 -26.11
CA VAL A 113 -9.44 37.38 -27.51
C VAL A 113 -9.52 35.99 -28.15
N SER A 114 -8.48 35.17 -27.95
CA SER A 114 -8.42 33.80 -28.48
C SER A 114 -8.99 32.74 -27.52
N ASN A 115 -9.22 33.08 -26.25
CA ASN A 115 -9.59 32.16 -25.17
C ASN A 115 -8.58 31.00 -25.01
N THR A 116 -7.29 31.30 -25.08
CA THR A 116 -6.22 30.29 -24.99
C THR A 116 -5.15 30.66 -23.97
N PHE A 117 -4.47 29.64 -23.44
CA PHE A 117 -3.26 29.77 -22.65
C PHE A 117 -2.03 29.51 -23.53
N ALA A 118 -1.08 30.45 -23.55
CA ALA A 118 0.20 30.27 -24.23
C ALA A 118 1.30 31.09 -23.56
N ALA A 119 2.55 30.61 -23.64
CA ALA A 119 3.71 31.32 -23.10
C ALA A 119 4.01 32.65 -23.82
N GLY A 120 3.55 32.80 -25.07
CA GLY A 120 3.72 34.01 -25.88
C GLY A 120 2.60 35.04 -25.71
N ASN A 121 1.55 34.73 -24.96
CA ASN A 121 0.45 35.66 -24.71
C ASN A 121 0.90 36.78 -23.76
N ALA A 122 0.29 37.95 -23.88
CA ALA A 122 0.49 39.03 -22.93
C ALA A 122 -0.10 38.66 -21.56
N ASP A 123 0.48 39.22 -20.50
CA ASP A 123 -0.02 39.05 -19.14
C ASP A 123 -1.32 39.86 -18.94
N ASN A 124 -2.46 39.17 -18.99
CA ASN A 124 -3.79 39.74 -18.76
C ASN A 124 -4.32 39.50 -17.33
N GLY A 125 -3.44 39.20 -16.37
CA GLY A 125 -3.82 38.98 -14.97
C GLY A 125 -4.35 37.56 -14.67
N LEU A 126 -4.29 36.64 -15.63
CA LEU A 126 -4.58 35.22 -15.42
C LEU A 126 -3.45 34.38 -16.02
N GLN A 127 -2.86 33.53 -15.18
CA GLN A 127 -1.76 32.63 -15.52
C GLN A 127 -2.13 31.19 -15.20
N GLU A 128 -1.67 30.28 -16.05
CA GLU A 128 -1.65 28.84 -15.80
C GLU A 128 -0.20 28.39 -15.63
N LEU A 129 0.07 27.70 -14.53
CA LEU A 129 1.36 27.13 -14.22
C LEU A 129 1.27 25.63 -14.28
N VAL A 130 1.96 25.03 -15.25
CA VAL A 130 2.13 23.57 -15.33
C VAL A 130 3.36 23.23 -14.48
N LEU A 131 3.13 22.82 -13.24
CA LEU A 131 4.17 22.38 -12.31
C LEU A 131 4.50 20.92 -12.61
N THR A 132 5.79 20.62 -12.76
CA THR A 132 6.31 19.24 -12.84
C THR A 132 7.25 18.98 -11.69
N VAL A 133 6.94 17.96 -10.88
CA VAL A 133 7.76 17.50 -9.77
C VAL A 133 8.37 16.16 -10.13
N THR A 134 9.69 16.05 -10.00
CA THR A 134 10.45 14.82 -10.29
C THR A 134 10.99 14.26 -8.98
N GLY A 135 10.57 13.06 -8.61
CA GLY A 135 11.08 12.34 -7.45
C GLY A 135 12.46 11.70 -7.69
N PRO A 136 13.12 11.20 -6.64
CA PRO A 136 14.49 10.68 -6.70
C PRO A 136 14.66 9.42 -7.58
N ASN A 137 13.57 8.74 -7.92
CA ASN A 137 13.58 7.58 -8.81
C ASN A 137 13.31 7.95 -10.29
N GLY A 138 13.22 9.24 -10.61
CA GLY A 138 12.84 9.73 -11.95
C GLY A 138 11.35 9.65 -12.26
N VAL A 139 10.51 9.32 -11.28
CA VAL A 139 9.04 9.40 -11.41
C VAL A 139 8.63 10.86 -11.37
N THR A 140 7.81 11.28 -12.32
CA THR A 140 7.32 12.65 -12.45
C THR A 140 5.83 12.74 -12.16
N GLU A 141 5.41 13.84 -11.56
CA GLU A 141 4.01 14.21 -11.40
C GLU A 141 3.81 15.64 -11.89
N THR A 142 2.69 15.89 -12.56
CA THR A 142 2.35 17.20 -13.13
C THR A 142 1.07 17.72 -12.51
N LEU A 143 1.04 19.01 -12.18
CA LEU A 143 -0.16 19.67 -11.67
C LEU A 143 -0.31 21.07 -12.26
N ASP A 144 -1.52 21.39 -12.69
CA ASP A 144 -1.85 22.72 -13.20
C ASP A 144 -2.32 23.62 -12.06
N VAL A 145 -1.73 24.82 -11.99
CA VAL A 145 -2.01 25.82 -10.97
C VAL A 145 -2.43 27.12 -11.65
N LEU A 146 -3.67 27.53 -11.43
CA LEU A 146 -4.16 28.82 -11.90
C LEU A 146 -3.85 29.93 -10.90
N LYS A 147 -3.40 31.07 -11.43
CA LYS A 147 -3.06 32.28 -10.68
C LYS A 147 -3.79 33.47 -11.28
N VAL A 148 -4.48 34.21 -10.42
CA VAL A 148 -5.20 35.43 -10.78
C VAL A 148 -4.54 36.61 -10.10
N GLN A 149 -4.38 37.70 -10.82
CA GLN A 149 -3.96 38.98 -10.25
C GLN A 149 -5.07 39.48 -9.32
N PRO A 150 -4.75 39.79 -8.05
CA PRO A 150 -5.75 40.19 -7.05
C PRO A 150 -6.49 41.49 -7.42
#